data_AF-A0A6B3QYI5-F1
#
_entry.id   AF-A0A6B3QYI5-F1
#
_cell.length_a   1.000
_cell.length_b   1.000
_cell.length_c   1.000
_cell.angle_alpha   90.00
_cell.angle_beta   90.00
_cell.angle_gamma   90.00
#
_symmetry.space_group_name_H-M   'P 1'
#
loop_
_entity.id
_entity.type
_entity.pdbx_description
1 polymer ?
#
loop_
_entity_poly.entity_id
_entity_poly.type
_entity_poly.pdbx_seq_one_letter_code
_entity_poly.pdbx_strand_id
1 'polypeptide(L)' 'MKTLLISFLMLPFLSLNTISAEENSIEVTARNGCTVSVDCDGDNIADYSMPVDCEFEEDLRDQLKASCE' A
#
# COMPACT_ATOMS: atom_id res chain seq x y z
N MET A 1 -15.65 48.27 33.56
CA MET A 1 -15.56 48.76 32.16
C MET A 1 -14.33 48.16 31.50
N LYS A 2 -14.51 47.25 30.55
CA LYS A 2 -13.62 47.07 29.39
C LYS A 2 -14.35 46.22 28.36
N THR A 3 -15.02 46.91 27.44
CA THR A 3 -15.53 46.37 26.19
C THR A 3 -14.34 45.99 25.31
N LEU A 4 -14.31 44.73 24.84
CA LEU A 4 -13.53 44.35 23.68
C LEU A 4 -14.47 43.63 22.71
N LEU A 5 -15.02 44.45 21.83
CA LEU A 5 -15.63 44.09 20.56
C LEU A 5 -14.58 43.46 19.64
N ILE A 6 -15.09 42.81 18.58
CA ILE A 6 -14.45 42.08 17.47
C ILE A 6 -14.78 40.59 17.66
N SER A 7 -15.97 40.09 17.32
CA SER A 7 -16.62 40.16 15.99
C SER A 7 -15.63 39.89 14.86
N PHE A 8 -14.83 38.85 14.99
CA PHE A 8 -14.16 38.23 13.86
C PHE A 8 -15.15 37.25 13.23
N LEU A 9 -15.73 37.70 12.11
CA LEU A 9 -15.90 36.93 10.89
C LEU A 9 -16.33 35.47 11.10
N MET A 10 -17.60 35.13 10.88
CA MET A 10 -18.05 34.70 9.54
C MET A 10 -16.99 33.84 8.83
N LEU A 11 -16.59 32.74 9.45
CA LEU A 11 -16.01 31.63 8.72
C LEU A 11 -17.17 31.00 7.93
N PRO A 12 -17.14 31.04 6.60
CA PRO A 12 -18.16 30.38 5.81
C PRO A 12 -18.15 28.90 6.21
N PHE A 13 -19.34 28.35 6.40
CA PHE A 13 -19.61 26.92 6.39
C PHE A 13 -18.86 26.31 5.20
N LEU A 14 -17.62 25.85 5.44
CA LEU A 14 -16.95 24.90 4.58
C LEU A 14 -17.73 23.61 4.80
N SER A 15 -18.81 23.51 4.03
CA SER A 15 -19.41 22.25 3.63
C SER A 15 -18.25 21.41 3.12
N LEU A 16 -17.72 20.56 4.00
CA LEU A 16 -16.94 19.41 3.63
C LEU A 16 -17.87 18.62 2.72
N ASN A 17 -17.78 18.91 1.42
CA ASN A 17 -18.26 18.03 0.39
C ASN A 17 -17.74 16.67 0.79
N THR A 18 -18.68 15.77 1.05
CA THR A 18 -18.43 14.35 1.21
C THR A 18 -17.39 14.01 0.16
N ILE A 19 -16.16 13.74 0.61
CA ILE A 19 -15.24 13.00 -0.23
C ILE A 19 -15.97 11.68 -0.30
N SER A 20 -16.73 11.51 -1.39
CA SER A 20 -17.19 10.22 -1.85
C SER A 20 -15.96 9.36 -1.66
N ALA A 21 -16.04 8.42 -0.71
CA ALA A 21 -15.18 7.29 -0.78
C ALA A 21 -15.53 6.69 -2.15
N GLU A 22 -14.81 7.13 -3.18
CA GLU A 22 -14.36 6.21 -4.19
C GLU A 22 -13.73 5.12 -3.34
N GLU A 23 -14.54 4.10 -3.08
CA GLU A 23 -14.04 2.75 -3.03
C GLU A 23 -13.21 2.66 -4.30
N ASN A 24 -11.94 3.03 -4.15
CA ASN A 24 -10.88 2.58 -5.00
C ASN A 24 -10.85 1.09 -4.66
N SER A 25 -11.85 0.37 -5.17
CA SER A 25 -11.78 -1.03 -5.42
C SER A 25 -10.55 -1.11 -6.28
N ILE A 26 -9.42 -1.35 -5.62
CA ILE A 26 -8.29 -2.00 -6.24
C ILE A 26 -8.97 -3.28 -6.70
N GLU A 27 -9.47 -3.27 -7.93
CA GLU A 27 -9.68 -4.47 -8.69
C GLU A 27 -8.31 -5.10 -8.62
N VAL A 28 -8.15 -6.01 -7.65
CA VAL A 28 -7.16 -7.06 -7.69
C VAL A 28 -7.58 -7.82 -8.93
N THR A 29 -7.19 -7.25 -10.07
CA THR A 29 -7.11 -7.93 -11.34
C THR A 29 -6.47 -9.23 -10.93
N ALA A 30 -7.17 -10.33 -11.12
CA ALA A 30 -6.64 -11.67 -10.95
C ALA A 30 -5.51 -11.84 -12.00
N ARG A 31 -4.45 -11.04 -11.86
CA ARG A 31 -3.20 -11.16 -12.55
C ARG A 31 -2.68 -12.48 -12.02
N ASN A 32 -2.41 -13.38 -12.96
CA ASN A 32 -1.77 -14.67 -12.75
C ASN A 32 -0.89 -14.63 -11.49
N GLY A 33 -1.45 -15.11 -10.39
CA GLY A 33 -0.80 -15.04 -9.09
C GLY A 33 0.19 -16.18 -9.04
N CYS A 34 1.47 -15.86 -9.14
CA CYS A 34 2.55 -16.80 -8.87
C CYS A 34 2.98 -16.62 -7.41
N THR A 35 3.64 -17.63 -6.87
CA THR A 35 4.28 -17.54 -5.55
C THR A 35 5.77 -17.64 -5.76
N VAL A 36 6.51 -16.61 -5.36
CA VAL A 36 7.97 -16.70 -5.26
C VAL A 36 8.29 -17.29 -3.91
N SER A 37 9.11 -18.33 -3.91
CA SER A 37 9.68 -18.94 -2.70
C SER A 37 11.19 -19.05 -2.86
N VAL A 38 11.95 -18.55 -1.87
CA VAL A 38 13.42 -18.62 -1.85
C VAL A 38 13.85 -19.21 -0.51
N ASP A 39 14.66 -20.26 -0.59
CA ASP A 39 15.38 -20.90 0.51
C ASP A 39 16.85 -20.46 0.39
N CYS A 40 17.31 -19.67 1.37
CA CYS A 40 18.65 -19.10 1.39
C CYS A 40 19.67 -20.06 2.03
N ASP A 41 19.25 -20.92 2.95
CA ASP A 41 20.15 -21.74 3.79
C ASP A 41 20.18 -23.23 3.41
N GLY A 42 19.32 -23.65 2.49
CA GLY A 42 19.25 -24.98 1.93
C GLY A 42 18.54 -26.00 2.82
N ASP A 43 17.75 -25.55 3.80
CA ASP A 43 17.01 -26.42 4.72
C ASP A 43 15.69 -26.96 4.13
N ASN A 44 15.35 -26.59 2.89
CA ASN A 44 14.10 -26.87 2.17
C ASN A 44 12.86 -26.16 2.76
N ILE A 45 13.07 -25.11 3.56
CA ILE A 45 12.05 -24.19 4.05
C ILE A 45 12.30 -22.84 3.37
N ALA A 46 11.25 -22.25 2.82
CA ALA A 46 11.41 -20.94 2.19
C ALA A 46 11.53 -19.84 3.26
N ASP A 47 12.65 -19.13 3.28
CA ASP A 47 12.87 -17.91 4.08
C ASP A 47 11.95 -16.78 3.62
N TYR A 48 11.76 -16.68 2.31
CA TYR A 48 10.87 -15.71 1.68
C TYR A 48 9.79 -16.45 0.91
N SER A 49 8.52 -16.16 1.20
CA SER A 49 7.38 -16.63 0.39
C SER A 49 6.33 -15.54 0.28
N MET A 50 6.04 -15.10 -0.94
CA MET A 50 5.03 -14.06 -1.18
C MET A 50 4.32 -14.25 -2.52
N PRO A 51 3.02 -13.91 -2.61
CA PRO A 51 2.31 -13.87 -3.87
C PRO A 51 2.79 -12.66 -4.69
N VAL A 52 3.02 -12.89 -5.98
CA VAL A 52 3.48 -11.88 -6.93
C VAL A 52 2.77 -12.07 -8.27
N ASP A 53 2.84 -11.06 -9.13
CA ASP A 53 2.48 -11.24 -10.52
C ASP A 53 3.51 -12.15 -11.21
N CYS A 54 3.06 -13.17 -11.94
CA CYS A 54 3.96 -14.09 -12.65
C CYS A 54 4.93 -13.38 -13.61
N GLU A 55 4.58 -12.18 -14.11
CA GLU A 55 5.46 -11.36 -14.95
C GLU A 55 6.76 -10.96 -14.23
N PHE A 56 6.72 -10.82 -12.91
CA PHE A 56 7.86 -10.38 -12.09
C PHE A 56 8.43 -11.50 -11.21
N GLU A 57 7.95 -12.74 -11.34
CA GLU A 57 8.35 -13.87 -10.49
C GLU A 57 9.87 -14.13 -10.57
N GLU A 58 10.42 -14.17 -11.78
CA GLU A 58 11.84 -14.46 -11.98
C GLU A 58 12.73 -13.34 -11.44
N ASP A 59 12.39 -12.09 -11.76
CA ASP A 59 13.14 -10.92 -11.32
C ASP A 59 13.14 -10.78 -9.79
N LEU A 60 12.00 -11.03 -9.12
CA LEU A 60 11.94 -10.99 -7.66
C LEU A 60 12.71 -12.16 -7.02
N ARG A 61 12.60 -13.36 -7.59
CA ARG A 61 13.34 -14.53 -7.10
C ARG A 61 14.85 -14.29 -7.14
N ASP A 62 15.37 -13.74 -8.23
CA ASP A 62 16.79 -13.46 -8.37
C ASP A 62 17.26 -12.36 -7.41
N GLN A 63 16.45 -11.31 -7.19
CA GLN A 63 16.74 -10.27 -6.19
C GLN A 63 16.75 -10.81 -4.77
N LEU A 64 15.77 -11.63 -4.41
CA LEU A 64 15.68 -12.26 -3.08
C LEU A 64 16.85 -13.23 -2.87
N LYS A 65 17.21 -13.99 -3.90
CA LYS A 65 18.37 -14.89 -3.86
C LYS A 65 19.70 -14.13 -3.72
N ALA A 66 19.86 -13.01 -4.43
CA ALA A 66 21.02 -12.14 -4.27
C ALA A 66 21.09 -11.51 -2.86
N SER A 67 19.94 -11.31 -2.20
CA SER A 67 19.90 -10.86 -0.81
C SER A 67 20.30 -11.94 0.21
N CYS A 68 20.37 -13.21 -0.21
CA CYS A 68 20.85 -14.31 0.64
C CYS A 68 22.39 -14.36 0.74
N GLU A 69 23.11 -13.72 -0.18
CA GLU A 69 24.59 -13.77 -0.29
C GLU A 69 25.32 -12.75 0.61
#